data_AF-L0FVK4-F1
#
_entry.id   AF-L0FVK4-F1
#
_cell.length_a   1.000
_cell.length_b   1.000
_cell.length_c   1.000
_cell.angle_alpha   90.00
_cell.angle_beta   90.00
_cell.angle_gamma   90.00
#
_symmetry.space_group_name_H-M   'P 1'
#
loop_
_entity.id
_entity.type
_entity.pdbx_description
1 polymer ?
#
loop_
_entity_poly.entity_id
_entity_poly.type
_entity_poly.pdbx_seq_one_letter_code
_entity_poly.pdbx_strand_id
1 'polypeptide(L)'
;MSVIETQTPPKEAQKSVSFGNPTPKKSDRTTTIHMLIGLGLIVVLIAGAWLLSKYIIEAIEGNNLTTLFKILGFILLMIPGGLFYIQLARSGKRNKEELQTLQLERRAIEGEIKGKNHIDVFDSIRLSLNKLEEYYTINTNQARHSFTFSLLAIILGLAVLIAGIMFFYVGNDNITLAAISSISGIIVQFIGGAYFVMYKKSLSQLNRFYEQLIIKQNTMLAINLSESIKDEQKAIDMKEKIIVFLLQKEIHEEEASSSLKTSPIKPEM
;
A
#
# COMPACT_ATOMS: atom_id res chain seq x y z
N MET A 1 -76.91 -21.66 -10.87
CA MET A 1 -76.16 -20.45 -10.47
C MET A 1 -74.83 -20.89 -9.86
N SER A 2 -73.78 -20.97 -10.67
CA SER A 2 -72.41 -20.54 -10.36
C SER A 2 -71.60 -20.77 -11.63
N VAL A 3 -71.01 -19.67 -12.09
CA VAL A 3 -70.49 -19.44 -13.44
C VAL A 3 -68.98 -19.64 -13.41
N ILE A 4 -68.48 -20.15 -14.54
CA ILE A 4 -67.08 -20.32 -14.94
C ILE A 4 -66.37 -18.97 -14.96
N GLU A 5 -65.15 -18.87 -14.42
CA GLU A 5 -64.26 -17.74 -14.70
C GLU A 5 -62.87 -18.24 -15.12
N THR A 6 -62.47 -17.79 -16.31
CA THR A 6 -61.24 -18.08 -17.05
C THR A 6 -60.21 -16.96 -16.88
N GLN A 7 -58.92 -17.30 -17.02
CA GLN A 7 -57.77 -16.42 -17.38
C GLN A 7 -57.30 -15.43 -16.29
N THR A 8 -56.03 -15.06 -16.08
CA THR A 8 -54.77 -15.05 -16.85
C THR A 8 -53.60 -14.73 -15.88
N PRO A 9 -52.32 -15.02 -16.21
CA PRO A 9 -51.18 -14.69 -15.36
C PRO A 9 -50.89 -13.17 -15.34
N PRO A 10 -50.37 -12.59 -14.23
CA PRO A 10 -50.07 -11.17 -14.20
C PRO A 10 -48.78 -10.85 -14.95
N LYS A 11 -48.91 -9.85 -15.83
CA LYS A 11 -47.89 -9.21 -16.68
C LYS A 11 -46.66 -8.75 -15.89
N GLU A 12 -45.49 -8.89 -16.50
CA GLU A 12 -44.31 -8.09 -16.18
C GLU A 12 -44.66 -6.59 -16.13
N ALA A 13 -44.30 -5.95 -15.03
CA ALA A 13 -44.12 -4.51 -14.95
C ALA A 13 -42.78 -4.26 -14.25
N GLN A 14 -41.75 -4.05 -15.09
CA GLN A 14 -40.67 -3.09 -14.90
C GLN A 14 -40.42 -2.66 -13.44
N LYS A 15 -39.51 -3.36 -12.75
CA LYS A 15 -38.69 -2.67 -11.75
C LYS A 15 -37.71 -1.80 -12.53
N SER A 16 -38.13 -0.56 -12.76
CA SER A 16 -37.26 0.52 -13.17
C SER A 16 -36.00 0.49 -12.31
N VAL A 17 -34.87 0.31 -12.99
CA VAL A 17 -33.56 0.66 -12.45
C VAL A 17 -33.65 2.14 -12.11
N SER A 18 -33.92 2.44 -10.85
CA SER A 18 -33.79 3.79 -10.33
C SER A 18 -32.31 4.13 -10.45
N PHE A 19 -31.98 4.89 -11.49
CA PHE A 19 -30.78 5.70 -11.54
C PHE A 19 -30.87 6.65 -10.35
N GLY A 20 -30.32 6.20 -9.22
CA GLY A 20 -30.03 7.08 -8.11
C GLY A 20 -29.15 8.21 -8.64
N ASN A 21 -29.65 9.43 -8.48
CA ASN A 21 -28.91 10.68 -8.66
C ASN A 21 -27.44 10.52 -8.24
N PRO A 22 -26.49 11.23 -8.89
CA PRO A 22 -25.11 11.26 -8.42
C PRO A 22 -25.14 11.59 -6.92
N THR A 23 -24.80 10.61 -6.09
CA THR A 23 -24.72 10.81 -4.65
C THR A 23 -23.83 12.02 -4.44
N PRO A 24 -24.26 13.03 -3.66
CA PRO A 24 -23.49 14.25 -3.50
C PRO A 24 -22.08 13.87 -3.10
N LYS A 25 -21.09 14.38 -3.84
CA LYS A 25 -19.64 14.19 -3.62
C LYS A 25 -19.38 14.30 -2.12
N LYS A 26 -19.33 13.17 -1.43
CA LYS A 26 -19.11 13.12 0.01
C LYS A 26 -17.75 13.77 0.17
N SER A 27 -17.73 15.01 0.67
CA SER A 27 -16.53 15.80 0.90
C SER A 27 -15.51 14.82 1.47
N ASP A 28 -14.48 14.59 0.66
CA ASP A 28 -13.61 13.45 0.77
C ASP A 28 -12.81 13.67 2.06
N ARG A 29 -13.35 13.10 3.16
CA ARG A 29 -12.85 13.27 4.53
C ARG A 29 -11.37 12.89 4.60
N THR A 30 -10.92 12.04 3.69
CA THR A 30 -9.52 11.65 3.53
C THR A 30 -8.65 12.76 2.92
N THR A 31 -9.12 13.48 1.90
CA THR A 31 -8.36 14.62 1.32
C THR A 31 -8.31 15.81 2.25
N THR A 32 -9.36 16.06 3.04
CA THR A 32 -9.33 17.09 4.08
C THR A 32 -8.34 16.76 5.20
N ILE A 33 -8.24 15.49 5.62
CA ILE A 33 -7.22 15.03 6.57
C ILE A 33 -5.80 15.17 5.99
N HIS A 34 -5.58 14.76 4.73
CA HIS A 34 -4.28 14.94 4.08
C HIS A 34 -3.88 16.42 3.93
N MET A 35 -4.84 17.31 3.64
CA MET A 35 -4.58 18.75 3.61
C MET A 35 -4.22 19.31 4.99
N LEU A 36 -4.88 18.85 6.06
CA LEU A 36 -4.55 19.28 7.43
C LEU A 36 -3.17 18.80 7.88
N ILE A 37 -2.80 17.55 7.56
CA ILE A 37 -1.46 17.01 7.82
C ILE A 37 -0.41 17.79 7.03
N GLY A 38 -0.69 18.09 5.75
CA GLY A 38 0.18 18.89 4.90
C GLY A 38 0.35 20.32 5.41
N LEU A 39 -0.73 20.97 5.84
CA LEU A 39 -0.71 22.31 6.44
C LEU A 39 0.09 22.32 7.74
N GLY A 40 -0.09 21.32 8.61
CA GLY A 40 0.69 21.17 9.83
C GLY A 40 2.18 21.02 9.57
N LEU A 41 2.57 20.20 8.58
CA LEU A 41 3.96 20.07 8.14
C LEU A 41 4.52 21.40 7.60
N ILE A 42 3.76 22.12 6.77
CA ILE A 42 4.19 23.43 6.24
C ILE A 42 4.44 24.43 7.38
N VAL A 43 3.55 24.47 8.39
CA VAL A 43 3.74 25.32 9.57
C VAL A 43 5.01 24.93 10.34
N VAL A 44 5.28 23.63 10.51
CA VAL A 44 6.53 23.13 11.13
C VAL A 44 7.76 23.51 10.29
N LEU A 45 7.69 23.44 8.97
CA LEU A 45 8.77 23.85 8.07
C LEU A 45 9.04 25.36 8.16
N ILE A 46 7.99 26.19 8.17
CA ILE A 46 8.10 27.65 8.29
C ILE A 46 8.64 28.06 9.66
N ALA A 47 8.09 27.50 10.74
CA ALA A 47 8.55 27.75 12.10
C ALA A 47 10.00 27.31 12.29
N GLY A 48 10.37 26.17 11.69
CA GLY A 48 11.73 25.72 11.67
C GLY A 48 12.65 26.67 10.89
N ALA A 49 12.28 27.07 9.67
CA ALA A 49 13.09 27.98 8.86
C ALA A 49 13.31 29.33 9.57
N TRP A 50 12.30 29.80 10.32
CA TRP A 50 12.41 30.97 11.18
C TRP A 50 13.35 30.77 12.38
N LEU A 51 13.39 29.57 12.97
CA LEU A 51 14.38 29.22 13.99
C LEU A 51 15.79 29.14 13.40
N LEU A 52 15.93 28.58 12.19
CA LEU A 52 17.21 28.47 11.51
C LEU A 52 17.82 29.84 11.20
N SER A 53 16.99 30.80 10.77
CA SER A 53 17.47 32.15 10.46
C SER A 53 18.08 32.83 11.70
N LYS A 54 17.54 32.58 12.90
CA LYS A 54 18.14 33.07 14.15
C LYS A 54 19.52 32.48 14.41
N TYR A 55 19.70 31.18 14.21
CA TYR A 55 21.01 30.54 14.39
C TYR A 55 22.02 30.98 13.33
N ILE A 56 21.59 31.25 12.10
CA ILE A 56 22.46 31.79 11.05
C ILE A 56 22.93 33.21 11.41
N ILE A 57 22.04 34.07 11.93
CA ILE A 57 22.42 35.43 12.38
C ILE A 57 23.42 35.35 13.54
N GLU A 58 23.18 34.48 14.53
CA GLU A 58 24.10 34.25 15.65
C GLU A 58 25.48 33.69 15.19
N ALA A 59 25.52 32.91 14.10
CA ALA A 59 26.76 32.39 13.52
C ALA A 59 27.54 33.46 12.72
N ILE A 60 26.84 34.41 12.09
CA ILE A 60 27.47 35.52 11.35
C ILE A 60 28.07 36.54 12.33
N GLU A 61 27.44 36.74 13.49
CA GLU A 61 27.92 37.67 14.53
C GLU A 61 29.02 37.10 15.42
N GLY A 62 29.19 35.77 15.49
CA GLY A 62 30.22 35.14 16.32
C GLY A 62 30.64 33.75 15.86
N ASN A 63 31.96 33.48 15.89
CA ASN A 63 32.56 32.20 15.50
C ASN A 63 32.42 31.13 16.61
N ASN A 64 31.19 30.84 17.03
CA ASN A 64 30.90 29.85 18.05
C ASN A 64 30.60 28.49 17.40
N LEU A 65 31.46 27.51 17.68
CA LEU A 65 31.35 26.11 17.21
C LEU A 65 29.99 25.48 17.54
N THR A 66 29.37 25.90 18.65
CA THR A 66 28.03 25.45 19.07
C THR A 66 26.94 25.86 18.06
N THR A 67 27.08 27.00 17.39
CA THR A 67 26.09 27.48 16.41
C THR A 67 26.13 26.65 15.12
N LEU A 68 27.32 26.19 14.70
CA LEU A 68 27.47 25.26 13.58
C LEU A 68 26.73 23.93 13.82
N PHE A 69 26.82 23.37 15.04
CA PHE A 69 26.11 22.15 15.39
C PHE A 69 24.58 22.32 15.39
N LYS A 70 24.08 23.49 15.82
CA LYS A 70 22.63 23.80 15.75
C LYS A 70 22.14 23.87 14.30
N ILE A 71 22.91 24.50 13.40
CA ILE A 71 22.60 24.58 11.96
C ILE A 71 22.62 23.17 11.33
N LEU A 72 23.64 22.36 11.64
CA LEU A 72 23.77 20.99 11.14
C LEU A 72 22.59 20.10 11.58
N GLY A 73 22.22 20.15 12.87
CA GLY A 73 21.09 19.39 13.39
C GLY A 73 19.75 19.78 12.73
N PHE A 74 19.60 21.04 12.36
CA PHE A 74 18.41 21.52 11.68
C PHE A 74 18.34 21.07 10.21
N ILE A 75 19.46 21.12 9.49
CA ILE A 75 19.59 20.58 8.12
C ILE A 75 19.23 19.09 8.11
N LEU A 76 19.73 18.34 9.10
CA LEU A 76 19.51 16.91 9.26
C LEU A 76 18.04 16.55 9.53
N LEU A 77 17.26 17.46 10.11
CA LEU A 77 15.83 17.27 10.37
C LEU A 77 14.97 17.72 9.18
N MET A 78 15.35 18.83 8.53
CA MET A 78 14.59 19.43 7.43
C MET A 78 14.71 18.70 6.11
N ILE A 79 15.92 18.28 5.71
CA ILE A 79 16.12 17.65 4.40
C ILE A 79 15.31 16.34 4.28
N PRO A 80 15.36 15.40 5.26
CA PRO A 80 14.62 14.16 5.14
C PRO A 80 13.10 14.39 5.23
N GLY A 81 12.65 15.33 6.08
CA GLY A 81 11.23 15.70 6.18
C GLY A 81 10.69 16.37 4.92
N GLY A 82 11.48 17.22 4.27
CA GLY A 82 11.14 17.85 2.99
C GLY A 82 11.08 16.86 1.84
N LEU A 83 12.08 15.98 1.72
CA LEU A 83 12.07 14.89 0.74
C LEU A 83 10.86 13.97 0.93
N PHE A 84 10.53 13.64 2.19
CA PHE A 84 9.36 12.86 2.54
C PHE A 84 8.05 13.53 2.10
N TYR A 85 7.91 14.84 2.38
CA TYR A 85 6.73 15.61 1.98
C TYR A 85 6.57 15.64 0.45
N ILE A 86 7.65 15.88 -0.29
CA ILE A 86 7.64 15.87 -1.76
C ILE A 86 7.24 14.48 -2.28
N GLN A 87 7.77 13.41 -1.68
CA GLN A 87 7.43 12.04 -2.06
C GLN A 87 5.95 11.73 -1.77
N LEU A 88 5.40 12.16 -0.64
CA LEU A 88 3.99 11.96 -0.30
C LEU A 88 3.07 12.73 -1.26
N ALA A 89 3.41 13.98 -1.56
CA ALA A 89 2.64 14.82 -2.48
C ALA A 89 2.65 14.29 -3.92
N ARG A 90 3.83 13.85 -4.43
CA ARG A 90 3.95 13.27 -5.78
C ARG A 90 3.27 11.91 -5.88
N SER A 91 3.45 11.06 -4.87
CA SER A 91 2.87 9.72 -4.83
C SER A 91 1.34 9.79 -4.80
N GLY A 92 0.76 10.64 -3.95
CA GLY A 92 -0.69 10.77 -3.81
C GLY A 92 -1.41 11.14 -5.11
N LYS A 93 -0.82 12.01 -5.93
CA LYS A 93 -1.40 12.40 -7.24
C LYS A 93 -1.28 11.28 -8.26
N ARG A 94 -0.08 10.72 -8.45
CA ARG A 94 0.18 9.69 -9.46
C ARG A 94 -0.64 8.43 -9.21
N ASN A 95 -0.71 7.98 -7.97
CA ASN A 95 -1.47 6.78 -7.64
C ASN A 95 -2.98 7.00 -7.80
N LYS A 96 -3.51 8.19 -7.52
CA LYS A 96 -4.93 8.49 -7.77
C LYS A 96 -5.25 8.42 -9.25
N GLU A 97 -4.36 8.96 -10.09
CA GLU A 97 -4.51 8.89 -11.56
C GLU A 97 -4.46 7.44 -12.04
N GLU A 98 -3.44 6.67 -11.65
CA GLU A 98 -3.31 5.23 -11.99
C GLU A 98 -4.50 4.39 -11.50
N LEU A 99 -5.00 4.62 -10.27
CA LEU A 99 -6.18 3.89 -9.77
C LEU A 99 -7.46 4.28 -10.52
N GLN A 100 -7.61 5.55 -10.88
CA GLN A 100 -8.75 6.01 -11.66
C GLN A 100 -8.75 5.42 -13.06
N THR A 101 -7.59 5.33 -13.72
CA THR A 101 -7.49 4.69 -15.04
C THR A 101 -7.90 3.23 -14.98
N LEU A 102 -7.44 2.49 -13.95
CA LEU A 102 -7.83 1.09 -13.75
C LEU A 102 -9.33 0.94 -13.46
N GLN A 103 -9.93 1.86 -12.71
CA GLN A 103 -11.37 1.85 -12.44
C GLN A 103 -12.22 2.24 -13.65
N LEU A 104 -11.70 3.07 -14.56
CA LEU A 104 -12.35 3.40 -15.82
C LEU A 104 -12.28 2.23 -16.79
N GLU A 105 -11.12 1.59 -16.91
CA GLU A 105 -10.94 0.38 -17.70
C GLU A 105 -11.86 -0.76 -17.19
N ARG A 106 -11.95 -0.95 -15.87
CA ARG A 106 -12.90 -1.90 -15.28
C ARG A 106 -14.33 -1.64 -15.73
N ARG A 107 -14.76 -0.38 -15.65
CA ARG A 107 -16.13 0.01 -16.06
C ARG A 107 -16.37 -0.22 -17.55
N ALA A 108 -15.35 -0.01 -18.39
CA ALA A 108 -15.43 -0.34 -19.81
C ALA A 108 -15.59 -1.85 -20.03
N ILE A 109 -14.77 -2.69 -19.37
CA ILE A 109 -14.86 -4.15 -19.41
C ILE A 109 -16.24 -4.62 -18.91
N GLU A 110 -16.72 -4.11 -17.78
CA GLU A 110 -18.04 -4.45 -17.24
C GLU A 110 -19.19 -4.00 -18.17
N GLY A 111 -19.01 -2.89 -18.87
CA GLY A 111 -19.94 -2.42 -19.90
C GLY A 111 -19.99 -3.35 -21.12
N GLU A 112 -18.83 -3.80 -21.62
CA GLU A 112 -18.72 -4.77 -22.71
C GLU A 112 -19.39 -6.11 -22.34
N ILE A 113 -19.19 -6.59 -21.10
CA ILE A 113 -19.75 -7.86 -20.62
C ILE A 113 -21.27 -7.79 -20.48
N LYS A 114 -21.83 -6.67 -19.98
CA LYS A 114 -23.29 -6.50 -19.84
C LYS A 114 -24.04 -6.54 -21.17
N GLY A 115 -23.36 -6.24 -22.28
CA GLY A 115 -23.92 -6.33 -23.63
C GLY A 115 -23.90 -7.73 -24.24
N LYS A 116 -23.25 -8.71 -23.58
CA LYS A 116 -23.15 -10.09 -24.07
C LYS A 116 -24.16 -11.00 -23.35
N ASN A 117 -24.75 -11.94 -24.07
CA ASN A 117 -25.64 -12.96 -23.50
C ASN A 117 -24.89 -14.05 -22.70
N HIS A 118 -23.59 -14.21 -22.91
CA HIS A 118 -22.72 -15.16 -22.20
C HIS A 118 -21.38 -14.49 -21.88
N ILE A 119 -20.86 -14.72 -20.68
CA ILE A 119 -19.56 -14.22 -20.22
C ILE A 119 -18.48 -15.20 -20.69
N ASP A 120 -17.59 -14.75 -21.57
CA ASP A 120 -16.44 -15.54 -22.01
C ASP A 120 -15.41 -15.67 -20.87
N VAL A 121 -14.67 -16.77 -20.86
CA VAL A 121 -13.49 -16.97 -19.99
C VAL A 121 -12.53 -15.80 -20.15
N PHE A 122 -12.33 -15.30 -21.37
CA PHE A 122 -11.48 -14.13 -21.61
C PHE A 122 -11.97 -12.85 -20.96
N ASP A 123 -13.28 -12.63 -20.86
CA ASP A 123 -13.85 -11.47 -20.18
C ASP A 123 -13.60 -11.55 -18.66
N SER A 124 -13.74 -12.74 -18.09
CA SER A 124 -13.45 -13.01 -16.67
C SER A 124 -11.96 -12.88 -16.34
N ILE A 125 -11.08 -13.31 -17.27
CA ILE A 125 -9.63 -13.05 -17.20
C ILE A 125 -9.39 -11.54 -17.15
N ARG A 126 -9.89 -10.78 -18.13
CA ARG A 126 -9.66 -9.32 -18.23
C ARG A 126 -10.07 -8.59 -16.96
N LEU A 127 -11.26 -8.89 -16.41
CA LEU A 127 -11.72 -8.27 -15.17
C LEU A 127 -10.83 -8.62 -13.96
N SER A 128 -10.37 -9.87 -13.90
CA SER A 128 -9.47 -10.33 -12.84
C SER A 128 -8.08 -9.72 -12.94
N LEU A 129 -7.54 -9.57 -14.16
CA LEU A 129 -6.26 -8.89 -14.43
C LEU A 129 -6.31 -7.42 -14.01
N ASN A 130 -7.37 -6.70 -14.38
CA ASN A 130 -7.54 -5.30 -13.99
C ASN A 130 -7.65 -5.13 -12.45
N LYS A 131 -8.41 -6.01 -11.77
CA LYS A 131 -8.44 -6.06 -10.30
C LYS A 131 -7.06 -6.29 -9.71
N LEU A 132 -6.29 -7.14 -10.35
CA LEU A 132 -4.96 -7.42 -9.87
C LEU A 132 -4.02 -6.24 -10.02
N GLU A 133 -4.05 -5.54 -11.15
CA GLU A 133 -3.24 -4.35 -11.37
C GLU A 133 -3.55 -3.25 -10.33
N GLU A 134 -4.83 -3.12 -9.93
CA GLU A 134 -5.25 -2.22 -8.84
C GLU A 134 -4.58 -2.60 -7.51
N TYR A 135 -4.68 -3.86 -7.11
CA TYR A 135 -4.05 -4.35 -5.88
C TYR A 135 -2.52 -4.28 -5.91
N TYR A 136 -1.90 -4.61 -7.05
CA TYR A 136 -0.46 -4.48 -7.25
C TYR A 136 -0.02 -3.02 -7.06
N THR A 137 -0.74 -2.08 -7.67
CA THR A 137 -0.47 -0.64 -7.56
C THR A 137 -0.58 -0.17 -6.11
N ILE A 138 -1.64 -0.56 -5.40
CA ILE A 138 -1.84 -0.22 -3.97
C ILE A 138 -0.71 -0.79 -3.11
N ASN A 139 -0.41 -2.09 -3.25
CA ASN A 139 0.60 -2.76 -2.43
C ASN A 139 2.02 -2.25 -2.72
N THR A 140 2.36 -2.04 -4.00
CA THR A 140 3.66 -1.48 -4.39
C THR A 140 3.83 -0.07 -3.82
N ASN A 141 2.77 0.73 -3.85
CA ASN A 141 2.79 2.05 -3.25
C ASN A 141 2.96 2.00 -1.72
N GLN A 142 2.21 1.13 -1.04
CA GLN A 142 2.32 0.93 0.40
C GLN A 142 3.73 0.46 0.81
N ALA A 143 4.34 -0.44 0.02
CA ALA A 143 5.71 -0.90 0.22
C ALA A 143 6.73 0.25 0.08
N ARG A 144 6.59 1.10 -0.95
CA ARG A 144 7.45 2.29 -1.13
C ARG A 144 7.35 3.26 0.04
N HIS A 145 6.15 3.54 0.51
CA HIS A 145 5.96 4.41 1.69
C HIS A 145 6.59 3.77 2.94
N SER A 146 6.31 2.49 3.21
CA SER A 146 6.86 1.76 4.37
C SER A 146 8.39 1.73 4.37
N PHE A 147 9.00 1.51 3.20
CA PHE A 147 10.46 1.58 3.03
C PHE A 147 11.01 2.96 3.38
N THR A 148 10.36 4.01 2.88
CA THR A 148 10.79 5.40 3.11
C THR A 148 10.68 5.78 4.59
N PHE A 149 9.58 5.41 5.25
CA PHE A 149 9.41 5.62 6.69
C PHE A 149 10.48 4.89 7.51
N SER A 150 10.78 3.64 7.16
CA SER A 150 11.84 2.86 7.83
C SER A 150 13.20 3.56 7.68
N LEU A 151 13.56 3.96 6.46
CA LEU A 151 14.82 4.63 6.18
C LEU A 151 14.96 5.96 6.93
N LEU A 152 13.90 6.79 6.94
CA LEU A 152 13.88 8.05 7.67
C LEU A 152 14.02 7.85 9.18
N ALA A 153 13.30 6.89 9.75
CA ALA A 153 13.40 6.59 11.17
C ALA A 153 14.81 6.11 11.54
N ILE A 154 15.44 5.26 10.72
CA ILE A 154 16.82 4.80 10.96
C ILE A 154 17.80 5.98 10.93
N ILE A 155 17.72 6.84 9.90
CA ILE A 155 18.63 7.99 9.74
C ILE A 155 18.43 8.99 10.89
N LEU A 156 17.18 9.35 11.22
CA LEU A 156 16.87 10.30 12.29
C LEU A 156 17.22 9.73 13.68
N GLY A 157 16.96 8.45 13.93
CA GLY A 157 17.31 7.80 15.20
C GLY A 157 18.81 7.77 15.42
N LEU A 158 19.58 7.43 14.39
CA LEU A 158 21.05 7.47 14.44
C LEU A 158 21.57 8.90 14.63
N ALA A 159 21.00 9.87 13.91
CA ALA A 159 21.33 11.28 14.04
C ALA A 159 21.14 11.82 15.46
N VAL A 160 20.02 11.49 16.10
CA VAL A 160 19.71 11.91 17.47
C VAL A 160 20.68 11.28 18.48
N LEU A 161 21.03 10.00 18.30
CA LEU A 161 22.03 9.32 19.12
C LEU A 161 23.41 9.99 19.02
N ILE A 162 23.88 10.25 17.79
CA ILE A 162 25.17 10.90 17.56
C ILE A 162 25.18 12.32 18.12
N ALA A 163 24.12 13.10 17.90
CA ALA A 163 24.00 14.45 18.43
C ALA A 163 24.00 14.46 19.97
N GLY A 164 23.32 13.51 20.60
CA GLY A 164 23.30 13.33 22.05
C GLY A 164 24.68 13.10 22.65
N ILE A 165 25.43 12.17 22.05
CA ILE A 165 26.81 11.86 22.44
C ILE A 165 27.71 13.07 22.20
N MET A 166 27.58 13.74 21.06
CA MET A 166 28.38 14.91 20.72
C MET A 166 28.12 16.09 21.68
N PHE A 167 26.87 16.35 22.06
CA PHE A 167 26.54 17.39 23.03
C PHE A 167 27.08 17.11 24.43
N PHE A 168 27.26 15.84 24.80
CA PHE A 168 27.93 15.48 26.05
C PHE A 168 29.39 15.93 26.04
N TYR A 169 30.13 15.62 24.98
CA TYR A 169 31.57 15.92 24.88
C TYR A 169 31.90 17.37 24.52
N VAL A 170 31.02 18.08 23.81
CA VAL A 170 31.23 19.48 23.39
C VAL A 170 30.56 20.48 24.35
N GLY A 171 29.55 20.03 25.10
CA GLY A 171 28.80 20.84 26.06
C GLY A 171 29.33 20.73 27.49
N ASN A 172 28.58 21.31 28.43
CA ASN A 172 28.96 21.46 29.83
C ASN A 172 28.76 20.17 30.66
N ASP A 173 29.18 19.01 30.14
CA ASP A 173 29.04 17.67 30.76
C ASP A 173 27.62 17.33 31.23
N ASN A 174 26.60 17.73 30.46
CA ASN A 174 25.21 17.49 30.83
C ASN A 174 24.79 16.05 30.52
N ILE A 175 25.07 15.15 31.48
CA ILE A 175 24.74 13.72 31.38
C ILE A 175 23.24 13.46 31.19
N THR A 176 22.39 14.33 31.72
CA THR A 176 20.93 14.23 31.58
C THR A 176 20.51 14.41 30.12
N LEU A 177 21.09 15.38 29.41
CA LEU A 177 20.81 15.62 28.00
C LEU A 177 21.29 14.44 27.14
N ALA A 178 22.47 13.90 27.44
CA ALA A 178 23.05 12.74 26.76
C ALA A 178 22.18 11.48 26.96
N ALA A 179 21.68 11.26 28.18
CA ALA A 179 20.79 10.15 28.50
C ALA A 179 19.44 10.26 27.77
N ILE A 180 18.80 11.43 27.82
CA ILE A 180 17.50 11.64 27.16
C ILE A 180 17.61 11.46 25.64
N SER A 181 18.63 12.04 25.01
CA SER A 181 18.87 11.90 23.57
C SER A 181 19.19 10.47 23.16
N SER A 182 19.99 9.75 23.96
CA SER A 182 20.30 8.34 23.69
C SER A 182 19.07 7.45 23.79
N ILE A 183 18.26 7.61 24.84
CA ILE A 183 17.00 6.86 25.01
C ILE A 183 16.04 7.18 23.85
N SER A 184 15.91 8.46 23.48
CA SER A 184 15.08 8.88 22.35
C SER A 184 15.52 8.24 21.03
N GLY A 185 16.82 8.27 20.71
CA GLY A 185 17.32 7.67 19.48
C GLY A 185 17.18 6.15 19.43
N ILE A 186 17.30 5.45 20.57
CA ILE A 186 17.01 4.01 20.68
C ILE A 186 15.53 3.73 20.39
N ILE A 187 14.61 4.51 20.95
CA ILE A 187 13.16 4.38 20.68
C ILE A 187 12.88 4.58 19.19
N VAL A 188 13.47 5.61 18.58
CA VAL A 188 13.31 5.88 17.14
C VAL A 188 13.88 4.75 16.28
N GLN A 189 15.01 4.15 16.67
CA GLN A 189 15.58 2.98 15.98
C GLN A 189 14.69 1.74 16.11
N PHE A 190 14.09 1.51 17.27
CA PHE A 190 13.12 0.44 17.46
C PHE A 190 11.91 0.61 16.52
N ILE A 191 11.37 1.83 16.42
CA ILE A 191 10.30 2.17 15.47
C ILE A 191 10.76 1.91 14.02
N GLY A 192 11.97 2.35 13.65
CA GLY A 192 12.55 2.10 12.33
C GLY A 192 12.67 0.62 11.97
N GLY A 193 13.07 -0.21 12.94
CA GLY A 193 13.09 -1.67 12.83
C GLY A 193 11.69 -2.27 12.65
N ALA A 194 10.69 -1.80 13.40
CA ALA A 194 9.31 -2.23 13.22
C ALA A 194 8.76 -1.90 11.82
N TYR A 195 9.07 -0.71 11.29
CA TYR A 195 8.74 -0.35 9.91
C TYR A 195 9.50 -1.21 8.89
N PHE A 196 10.74 -1.63 9.18
CA PHE A 196 11.48 -2.53 8.30
C PHE A 196 10.84 -3.93 8.23
N VAL A 197 10.33 -4.43 9.35
CA VAL A 197 9.54 -5.67 9.38
C VAL A 197 8.26 -5.51 8.57
N MET A 198 7.56 -4.38 8.72
CA MET A 198 6.37 -4.09 7.90
C MET A 198 6.71 -4.07 6.41
N TYR A 199 7.80 -3.41 6.03
CA TYR A 199 8.29 -3.39 4.64
C TYR A 199 8.55 -4.81 4.10
N LYS A 200 9.25 -5.66 4.85
CA LYS A 200 9.46 -7.07 4.48
C LYS A 200 8.14 -7.83 4.29
N LYS A 201 7.17 -7.62 5.18
CA LYS A 201 5.84 -8.23 5.07
C LYS A 201 5.11 -7.74 3.82
N SER A 202 5.12 -6.44 3.54
CA SER A 202 4.51 -5.88 2.31
C SER A 202 5.16 -6.45 1.04
N LEU A 203 6.48 -6.63 1.02
CA LEU A 203 7.17 -7.24 -0.12
C LEU A 203 6.79 -8.72 -0.31
N SER A 204 6.73 -9.48 0.79
CA SER A 204 6.28 -10.88 0.76
C SER A 204 4.83 -11.01 0.28
N GLN A 205 3.94 -10.12 0.73
CA GLN A 205 2.56 -10.08 0.25
C GLN A 205 2.47 -9.75 -1.24
N LEU A 206 3.28 -8.80 -1.73
CA LEU A 206 3.35 -8.44 -3.14
C LEU A 206 3.79 -9.63 -4.01
N ASN A 207 4.85 -10.33 -3.60
CA ASN A 207 5.35 -11.50 -4.33
C ASN A 207 4.32 -12.63 -4.37
N ARG A 208 3.71 -12.98 -3.22
CA ARG A 208 2.69 -14.03 -3.15
C ARG A 208 1.49 -13.69 -4.03
N PHE A 209 1.07 -12.43 -4.02
CA PHE A 209 -0.03 -11.96 -4.84
C PHE A 209 0.28 -12.08 -6.35
N TYR A 210 1.51 -11.75 -6.75
CA TYR A 210 1.99 -11.93 -8.13
C TYR A 210 2.06 -13.41 -8.54
N GLU A 211 2.51 -14.30 -7.66
CA GLU A 211 2.50 -15.75 -7.92
C GLU A 211 1.07 -16.28 -8.08
N GLN A 212 0.14 -15.89 -7.20
CA GLN A 212 -1.26 -16.27 -7.31
C GLN A 212 -1.92 -15.75 -8.59
N LEU A 213 -1.51 -14.56 -9.08
CA LEU A 213 -1.93 -14.07 -10.39
C LEU A 213 -1.54 -15.04 -11.51
N ILE A 214 -0.23 -15.29 -11.64
CA ILE A 214 0.32 -16.07 -12.75
C ILE A 214 -0.40 -17.41 -12.83
N ILE A 215 -0.66 -18.01 -11.69
CA ILE A 215 -1.33 -19.29 -11.60
C ILE A 215 -2.79 -19.21 -12.07
N LYS A 216 -3.54 -18.17 -11.67
CA LYS A 216 -4.91 -17.96 -12.18
C LYS A 216 -4.93 -17.74 -13.69
N GLN A 217 -4.01 -16.94 -14.22
CA GLN A 217 -3.90 -16.69 -15.66
C GLN A 217 -3.58 -17.97 -16.43
N ASN A 218 -2.57 -18.73 -16.00
CA ASN A 218 -2.20 -20.00 -16.61
C ASN A 218 -3.35 -21.02 -16.54
N THR A 219 -4.10 -21.03 -15.43
CA THR A 219 -5.27 -21.91 -15.27
C THR A 219 -6.37 -21.55 -16.25
N MET A 220 -6.74 -20.28 -16.37
CA MET A 220 -7.79 -19.87 -17.31
C MET A 220 -7.37 -20.11 -18.77
N LEU A 221 -6.10 -19.88 -19.11
CA LEU A 221 -5.56 -20.23 -20.44
C LEU A 221 -5.61 -21.74 -20.70
N ALA A 222 -5.27 -22.56 -19.70
CA ALA A 222 -5.35 -24.02 -19.81
C ALA A 222 -6.79 -24.50 -20.00
N ILE A 223 -7.76 -23.93 -19.28
CA ILE A 223 -9.18 -24.23 -19.45
C ILE A 223 -9.63 -23.85 -20.86
N ASN A 224 -9.34 -22.63 -21.33
CA ASN A 224 -9.71 -22.19 -22.66
C ASN A 224 -9.08 -23.08 -23.75
N LEU A 225 -7.80 -23.44 -23.62
CA LEU A 225 -7.14 -24.34 -24.54
C LEU A 225 -7.79 -25.74 -24.51
N SER A 226 -8.18 -26.24 -23.35
CA SER A 226 -8.88 -27.54 -23.22
C SER A 226 -10.24 -27.54 -23.92
N GLU A 227 -10.94 -26.40 -23.93
CA GLU A 227 -12.24 -26.24 -24.61
C GLU A 227 -12.09 -26.14 -26.13
N SER A 228 -10.92 -25.73 -26.63
CA SER A 228 -10.63 -25.67 -28.06
C SER A 228 -10.28 -27.03 -28.69
N ILE A 229 -10.12 -28.09 -27.88
CA ILE A 229 -9.81 -29.44 -28.35
C ILE A 229 -11.05 -30.07 -28.99
N LYS A 230 -10.95 -30.47 -30.27
CA LYS A 230 -12.06 -31.10 -31.02
C LYS A 230 -12.41 -32.52 -30.54
N ASP A 231 -11.44 -33.21 -29.98
CA ASP A 231 -11.59 -34.57 -29.45
C ASP A 231 -12.15 -34.50 -28.02
N GLU A 232 -13.42 -34.87 -27.87
CA GLU A 232 -14.16 -34.74 -26.61
C GLU A 232 -13.52 -35.51 -25.46
N GLN A 233 -12.99 -36.72 -25.73
CA GLN A 233 -12.34 -37.53 -24.71
C GLN A 233 -11.04 -36.87 -24.23
N LYS A 234 -10.21 -36.36 -25.15
CA LYS A 234 -8.98 -35.63 -24.79
C LYS A 234 -9.26 -34.31 -24.06
N ALA A 235 -10.35 -33.63 -24.40
CA ALA A 235 -10.78 -32.41 -23.72
C ALA A 235 -11.15 -32.69 -22.26
N ILE A 236 -11.91 -33.77 -22.02
CA ILE A 236 -12.26 -34.24 -20.67
C ILE A 236 -11.00 -34.61 -19.88
N ASP A 237 -10.11 -35.41 -20.48
CA ASP A 237 -8.85 -35.82 -19.84
C ASP A 237 -7.98 -34.60 -19.43
N MET A 238 -7.93 -33.55 -20.26
CA MET A 238 -7.18 -32.34 -19.91
C MET A 238 -7.85 -31.54 -18.80
N LYS A 239 -9.19 -31.43 -18.80
CA LYS A 239 -9.92 -30.77 -17.72
C LYS A 239 -9.70 -31.48 -16.39
N GLU A 240 -9.72 -32.81 -16.37
CA GLU A 240 -9.40 -33.60 -15.18
C GLU A 240 -7.99 -33.29 -14.66
N LYS A 241 -6.97 -33.26 -15.54
CA LYS A 241 -5.60 -32.91 -15.14
C LYS A 241 -5.49 -31.50 -14.58
N ILE A 242 -6.21 -30.53 -15.14
CA ILE A 242 -6.24 -29.15 -14.61
C ILE A 242 -6.85 -29.13 -13.20
N ILE A 243 -7.96 -29.85 -12.98
CA ILE A 243 -8.61 -29.93 -11.67
C ILE A 243 -7.67 -30.57 -10.64
N VAL A 244 -7.00 -31.67 -10.99
CA VAL A 244 -6.03 -32.35 -10.11
C VAL A 244 -4.86 -31.41 -9.75
N PHE A 245 -4.32 -30.68 -10.72
CA PHE A 245 -3.26 -29.70 -10.48
C PHE A 245 -3.70 -28.60 -9.50
N LEU A 246 -4.92 -28.08 -9.65
CA LEU A 246 -5.46 -27.05 -8.75
C LEU A 246 -5.64 -27.56 -7.31
N LEU A 247 -6.17 -28.77 -7.15
CA LEU A 247 -6.36 -29.41 -5.84
C LEU A 247 -5.02 -29.67 -5.14
N GLN A 248 -4.02 -30.19 -5.85
CA GLN A 248 -2.67 -30.40 -5.28
C GLN A 248 -2.01 -29.10 -4.83
N LYS A 249 -2.19 -28.03 -5.60
CA LYS A 249 -1.63 -26.73 -5.28
C LYS A 249 -2.24 -26.15 -4.00
N GLU A 250 -3.56 -26.28 -3.81
CA GLU A 250 -4.26 -25.78 -2.62
C GLU A 250 -3.79 -26.50 -1.35
N ILE A 251 -3.59 -27.82 -1.42
CA ILE A 251 -3.05 -28.64 -0.32
C ILE A 251 -1.63 -28.20 0.07
N HIS A 252 -0.75 -27.95 -0.90
CA HIS A 252 0.62 -27.49 -0.61
C HIS A 252 0.68 -26.07 -0.04
N GLU A 253 -0.23 -25.16 -0.42
CA GLU A 253 -0.33 -23.83 0.21
C GLU A 253 -0.83 -23.92 1.68
N GLU A 254 -1.73 -24.85 1.98
CA GLU A 254 -2.23 -25.11 3.34
C GLU A 254 -1.14 -25.70 4.26
N GLU A 255 -0.41 -26.71 3.78
CA GLU A 255 0.69 -27.35 4.50
C GLU A 255 1.83 -26.37 4.81
N ALA A 256 2.23 -25.54 3.83
CA ALA A 256 3.26 -24.51 4.02
C ALA A 256 2.82 -23.40 4.99
N SER A 257 1.52 -23.08 5.05
CA SER A 257 0.98 -22.11 6.02
C SER A 257 0.92 -22.66 7.46
N SER A 258 0.76 -23.99 7.60
CA SER A 258 0.78 -24.68 8.90
C SER A 258 2.19 -24.86 9.46
N SER A 259 3.20 -25.07 8.61
CA SER A 259 4.60 -25.22 9.02
C SER A 259 5.23 -23.88 9.47
N LEU A 260 4.76 -22.75 8.93
CA LEU A 260 5.11 -21.40 9.41
C LEU A 260 4.51 -21.03 10.77
N LYS A 261 3.39 -21.64 11.18
CA LYS A 261 2.81 -21.47 12.54
C LYS A 261 3.45 -22.36 13.59
N THR A 262 4.19 -23.40 13.20
CA THR A 262 4.74 -24.42 14.11
C THR A 262 6.25 -24.34 14.30
N SER A 263 6.95 -23.38 13.67
CA SER A 263 8.38 -23.17 13.95
C SER A 263 8.58 -22.71 15.40
N PRO A 264 9.17 -23.55 16.28
CA PRO A 264 9.48 -23.11 17.62
C PRO A 264 10.61 -22.11 17.50
N ILE A 265 10.39 -20.90 18.02
CA ILE A 265 11.47 -19.97 18.33
C ILE A 265 12.37 -20.71 19.32
N LYS A 266 13.43 -21.33 18.82
CA LYS A 266 14.49 -21.87 19.66
C LYS A 266 15.28 -20.66 20.15
N PRO A 267 15.30 -20.36 21.46
CA PRO A 267 16.25 -19.39 21.96
C PRO A 267 17.63 -20.02 21.77
N GLU A 268 18.45 -19.45 20.90
CA GLU A 268 19.89 -19.65 21.02
C GLU A 268 20.30 -18.99 22.34
N MET A 269 20.75 -19.83 23.27
CA MET A 269 21.41 -19.43 24.51
C MET A 269 22.79 -18.86 24.21
#